data_AF-A0A542AY96-F1
#
_entry.id   AF-A0A542AY96-F1
#
_cell.length_a   1.000
_cell.length_b   1.000
_cell.length_c   1.000
_cell.angle_alpha   90.00
_cell.angle_beta   90.00
_cell.angle_gamma   90.00
#
_symmetry.space_group_name_H-M   'P 1'
#
loop_
_entity.id
_entity.type
_entity.pdbx_description
1 polymer ?
#
loop_
_entity_poly.entity_id
_entity_poly.type
_entity_poly.pdbx_seq_one_letter_code
_entity_poly.pdbx_strand_id
1 'polypeptide(L)'
;MLRYNLESSDMNKIFKLFLLLNLIISYSNKTISQNIVEEYEQRKNDSIRIGIGEKDFLPFIQSGYTLMLPTSKDIKGVLVFLEDSGYDKKNKNSKQIYDQASEKNFAVLSVSNEIPFDFYFSKKSARSSHIIINQVFKKYNLPNENIFFIGVGLSGHRVMKHIEFMKEDNYGFQLNIQGIVVCNAVLDWASEWYKFDREKRNQRNNLWEPTFATYMLETHLNGTPKNNPDGYYDFSAYSYFDEKNENIKFYTSYAVRAYIEPAIKYWLKKHLKTMYDNNSPDMVGLLAELELAGNEKTELIVLQPEDNESQKKNPDSTWDAINKNELIDWINNQSE
;
A
#
# COMPACT_ATOMS: atom_id res chain seq x y z
N MET A 1 63.92 26.61 31.72
CA MET A 1 64.21 26.12 30.35
C MET A 1 64.26 24.59 30.39
N LEU A 2 63.11 23.92 30.22
CA LEU A 2 63.03 22.45 30.09
C LEU A 2 61.91 22.17 29.08
N ARG A 3 62.28 22.14 27.79
CA ARG A 3 61.42 21.63 26.71
C ARG A 3 61.60 20.13 26.68
N TYR A 4 60.56 19.37 27.02
CA TYR A 4 60.50 17.95 26.73
C TYR A 4 60.34 17.77 25.21
N ASN A 5 61.42 17.35 24.56
CA ASN A 5 61.37 16.86 23.19
C ASN A 5 60.80 15.44 23.23
N LEU A 6 59.54 15.29 22.84
CA LEU A 6 59.01 14.00 22.44
C LEU A 6 59.67 13.64 21.10
N GLU A 7 60.48 12.59 21.10
CA GLU A 7 61.12 12.08 19.88
C GLU A 7 60.06 11.69 18.85
N SER A 8 60.29 12.04 17.58
CA SER A 8 59.33 11.84 16.47
C SER A 8 58.91 10.37 16.26
N SER A 9 59.69 9.43 16.79
CA SER A 9 59.40 8.00 16.84
C SER A 9 58.17 7.66 17.69
N ASP A 10 58.01 8.31 18.85
CA ASP A 10 56.94 8.01 19.81
C ASP A 10 55.60 8.61 19.38
N MET A 11 55.63 9.79 18.75
CA MET A 11 54.43 10.38 18.11
C MET A 11 53.88 9.47 17.00
N ASN A 12 54.75 8.84 16.20
CA ASN A 12 54.33 7.93 15.14
C ASN A 12 53.69 6.64 15.67
N LYS A 13 54.12 6.16 16.85
CA LYS A 13 53.50 5.00 17.51
C LYS A 13 52.14 5.34 18.09
N ILE A 14 52.00 6.49 18.74
CA ILE A 14 50.72 6.97 19.29
C ILE A 14 49.71 7.22 18.17
N PHE A 15 50.13 7.82 17.05
CA PHE A 15 49.27 8.06 15.90
C PHE A 15 48.81 6.75 15.24
N LYS A 16 49.71 5.76 15.11
CA LYS A 16 49.34 4.41 14.63
C LYS A 16 48.38 3.69 15.57
N LEU A 17 48.55 3.83 16.88
CA LEU A 17 47.65 3.25 17.88
C LEU A 17 46.26 3.89 17.84
N PHE A 18 46.17 5.21 17.66
CA PHE A 18 44.91 5.93 17.46
C PHE A 18 44.21 5.54 16.15
N LEU A 19 44.97 5.31 15.08
CA LEU A 19 44.44 4.85 13.79
C LEU A 19 43.89 3.41 13.89
N LEU A 20 44.59 2.54 14.61
CA LEU A 20 44.12 1.17 14.89
C LEU A 20 42.87 1.15 15.76
N LEU A 21 42.77 2.01 16.78
CA LEU A 21 41.56 2.11 17.61
C LEU A 21 40.35 2.61 16.80
N ASN A 22 40.54 3.60 15.93
CA ASN A 22 39.46 4.09 15.06
C ASN A 22 39.03 3.04 14.02
N LEU A 23 39.95 2.23 13.50
CA LEU A 23 39.64 1.08 12.65
C LEU A 23 38.83 0.03 13.42
N ILE A 24 39.20 -0.31 14.65
CA ILE A 24 38.47 -1.31 15.44
C ILE A 24 37.06 -0.82 15.83
N ILE A 25 36.88 0.47 16.11
CA ILE A 25 35.56 1.05 16.42
C ILE A 25 34.68 1.11 15.16
N SER A 26 35.25 1.40 13.99
CA SER A 26 34.51 1.41 12.71
C SER A 26 34.13 0.03 12.17
N TYR A 27 34.71 -1.06 12.70
CA TYR A 27 34.32 -2.44 12.38
C TYR A 27 33.19 -3.01 13.27
N SER A 28 32.67 -2.26 14.24
CA SER A 28 31.61 -2.73 15.15
C SER A 28 30.18 -2.43 14.71
N ASN A 29 29.99 -1.63 13.65
CA ASN A 29 28.71 -1.56 12.96
C ASN A 29 28.59 -2.73 11.97
N LYS A 30 28.41 -3.95 12.48
CA LYS A 30 27.72 -4.98 11.71
C LYS A 30 26.30 -4.47 11.50
N THR A 31 26.07 -3.73 10.43
CA THR A 31 24.75 -3.66 9.81
C THR A 31 24.36 -5.09 9.50
N ILE A 32 23.55 -5.70 10.36
CA ILE A 32 22.91 -6.97 10.06
C ILE A 32 21.93 -6.64 8.94
N SER A 33 22.37 -6.84 7.70
CA SER A 33 21.56 -6.63 6.51
C SER A 33 20.27 -7.44 6.67
N GLN A 34 19.12 -6.79 6.46
CA GLN A 34 17.84 -7.47 6.33
C GLN A 34 17.94 -8.57 5.28
N ASN A 35 17.24 -9.68 5.51
CA ASN A 35 17.18 -10.76 4.53
C ASN A 35 15.96 -10.54 3.63
N ILE A 36 16.20 -10.10 2.40
CA ILE A 36 15.18 -9.88 1.39
C ILE A 36 15.24 -11.04 0.40
N VAL A 37 14.11 -11.72 0.19
CA VAL A 37 13.98 -12.82 -0.76
C VAL A 37 12.89 -12.50 -1.77
N GLU A 38 13.16 -12.82 -3.03
CA GLU A 38 12.25 -12.57 -4.14
C GLU A 38 12.04 -13.84 -4.95
N GLU A 39 10.79 -14.12 -5.32
CA GLU A 39 10.47 -15.19 -6.25
C GLU A 39 9.32 -14.73 -7.14
N TYR A 40 9.59 -14.67 -8.44
CA TYR A 40 8.65 -14.20 -9.44
C TYR A 40 8.65 -15.16 -10.63
N GLU A 41 7.45 -15.49 -11.09
CA GLU A 41 7.27 -16.25 -12.32
C GLU A 41 7.72 -15.43 -13.54
N GLN A 42 8.00 -16.12 -14.63
CA GLN A 42 8.26 -15.46 -15.89
C GLN A 42 7.01 -14.72 -16.35
N ARG A 43 7.18 -13.45 -16.75
CA ARG A 43 6.11 -12.65 -17.32
C ARG A 43 5.48 -13.34 -18.52
N LYS A 44 4.15 -13.46 -18.53
CA LYS A 44 3.41 -13.96 -19.69
C LYS A 44 3.65 -13.04 -20.89
N ASN A 45 3.94 -13.62 -22.06
CA ASN A 45 4.08 -12.88 -23.31
C ASN A 45 2.71 -12.64 -23.97
N ASP A 46 1.89 -11.83 -23.30
CA ASP A 46 0.52 -11.50 -23.71
C ASP A 46 0.12 -10.15 -23.10
N SER A 47 -1.09 -9.66 -23.39
CA SER A 47 -1.60 -8.38 -22.90
C SER A 47 -3.09 -8.42 -22.60
N ILE A 48 -3.54 -7.50 -21.76
CA ILE A 48 -4.95 -7.26 -21.47
C ILE A 48 -5.44 -6.02 -22.20
N ARG A 49 -6.66 -6.07 -22.72
CA ARG A 49 -7.31 -4.89 -23.32
C ARG A 49 -7.69 -3.92 -22.21
N ILE A 50 -7.41 -2.64 -22.43
CA ILE A 50 -7.66 -1.56 -21.47
C ILE A 50 -8.40 -0.36 -22.07
N GLY A 51 -8.89 -0.51 -23.31
CA GLY A 51 -9.62 0.53 -24.02
C GLY A 51 -10.16 0.06 -25.36
N ILE A 52 -10.88 0.96 -26.02
CA ILE A 52 -11.53 0.73 -27.33
C ILE A 52 -10.58 0.90 -28.52
N GLY A 53 -9.46 1.59 -28.34
CA GLY A 53 -8.46 1.80 -29.37
C GLY A 53 -7.74 0.52 -29.76
N GLU A 54 -7.22 0.47 -30.98
CA GLU A 54 -6.47 -0.69 -31.50
C GLU A 54 -5.20 -0.98 -30.69
N LYS A 55 -4.64 0.05 -30.03
CA LYS A 55 -3.40 -0.03 -29.25
C LYS A 55 -3.63 -0.01 -27.74
N ASP A 56 -4.88 -0.07 -27.30
CA ASP A 56 -5.24 0.05 -25.88
C ASP A 56 -5.07 -1.31 -25.19
N PHE A 57 -3.81 -1.69 -25.00
CA PHE A 57 -3.40 -2.92 -24.35
C PHE A 57 -2.28 -2.67 -23.34
N LEU A 58 -2.35 -3.38 -22.22
CA LEU A 58 -1.31 -3.43 -21.21
C LEU A 58 -0.69 -4.83 -21.17
N PRO A 59 0.64 -4.98 -21.36
CA PRO A 59 1.28 -6.27 -21.17
C PRO A 59 1.09 -6.77 -19.73
N PHE A 60 0.97 -8.08 -19.54
CA PHE A 60 1.00 -8.70 -18.21
C PHE A 60 2.33 -8.36 -17.50
N ILE A 61 2.30 -8.39 -16.17
CA ILE A 61 3.46 -8.22 -15.28
C ILE A 61 3.84 -9.56 -14.63
N GLN A 62 4.92 -9.58 -13.85
CA GLN A 62 5.32 -10.79 -13.15
C GLN A 62 4.43 -11.03 -11.92
N SER A 63 3.92 -12.25 -11.81
CA SER A 63 3.28 -12.76 -10.60
C SER A 63 4.35 -13.29 -9.64
N GLY A 64 4.22 -13.03 -8.34
CA GLY A 64 5.21 -13.45 -7.35
C GLY A 64 5.20 -12.62 -6.09
N TYR A 65 6.32 -12.66 -5.36
CA TYR A 65 6.46 -11.93 -4.11
C TYR A 65 7.87 -11.42 -3.86
N THR A 66 7.95 -10.36 -3.06
CA THR A 66 9.14 -9.97 -2.31
C THR A 66 8.83 -10.05 -0.82
N LEU A 67 9.70 -10.74 -0.07
CA LEU A 67 9.60 -10.91 1.37
C LEU A 67 10.85 -10.33 2.04
N MET A 68 10.64 -9.37 2.94
CA MET A 68 11.66 -8.94 3.90
C MET A 68 11.43 -9.69 5.22
N LEU A 69 12.46 -10.39 5.68
CA LEU A 69 12.49 -11.03 6.99
C LEU A 69 13.23 -10.14 7.99
N PRO A 70 12.70 -9.96 9.21
CA PRO A 70 13.36 -9.20 10.26
C PRO A 70 14.67 -9.89 10.66
N THR A 71 15.55 -9.15 11.34
CA THR A 71 16.83 -9.70 11.80
C THR A 71 16.65 -10.75 12.91
N SER A 72 15.59 -10.63 13.71
CA SER A 72 15.17 -11.65 14.68
C SER A 72 14.63 -12.89 13.98
N LYS A 73 14.90 -14.06 14.59
CA LYS A 73 14.27 -15.33 14.17
C LYS A 73 12.84 -15.47 14.69
N ASP A 74 12.50 -14.75 15.74
CA ASP A 74 11.17 -14.72 16.32
C ASP A 74 10.38 -13.60 15.64
N ILE A 75 9.57 -13.99 14.66
CA ILE A 75 8.76 -13.07 13.85
C ILE A 75 7.44 -12.84 14.61
N LYS A 76 7.12 -11.59 14.95
CA LYS A 76 5.90 -11.23 15.73
C LYS A 76 4.63 -11.19 14.87
N GLY A 77 4.77 -10.96 13.56
CA GLY A 77 3.65 -10.82 12.64
C GLY A 77 4.12 -10.49 11.22
N VAL A 78 3.16 -10.22 10.33
CA VAL A 78 3.42 -9.97 8.91
C VAL A 78 2.64 -8.76 8.41
N LEU A 79 3.35 -7.80 7.81
CA LEU A 79 2.74 -6.70 7.04
C LEU A 79 2.59 -7.15 5.59
N VAL A 80 1.39 -7.11 5.05
CA VAL A 80 1.08 -7.58 3.70
C VAL A 80 0.69 -6.41 2.82
N PHE A 81 1.40 -6.27 1.70
CA PHE A 81 1.13 -5.32 0.63
C PHE A 81 0.69 -6.08 -0.62
N LEU A 82 -0.42 -5.65 -1.24
CA LEU A 82 -0.84 -6.15 -2.54
C LEU A 82 -0.38 -5.15 -3.61
N GLU A 83 0.69 -5.49 -4.32
CA GLU A 83 1.37 -4.57 -5.22
C GLU A 83 0.47 -4.12 -6.36
N ASP A 84 0.39 -2.81 -6.59
CA ASP A 84 -0.26 -2.20 -7.73
C ASP A 84 0.63 -2.09 -8.97
N SER A 85 1.70 -2.91 -9.02
CA SER A 85 2.91 -2.63 -9.80
C SER A 85 2.61 -2.19 -11.23
N GLY A 86 2.69 -0.86 -11.42
CA GLY A 86 3.08 -0.31 -12.70
C GLY A 86 4.44 -0.90 -13.07
N TYR A 87 4.65 -1.12 -14.37
CA TYR A 87 5.81 -1.80 -14.94
C TYR A 87 7.12 -1.53 -14.18
N ASP A 88 7.74 -2.60 -13.67
CA ASP A 88 9.10 -2.64 -13.09
C ASP A 88 9.33 -1.91 -11.76
N LYS A 89 8.29 -1.54 -11.00
CA LYS A 89 8.42 -0.94 -9.66
C LYS A 89 7.93 -1.84 -8.53
N LYS A 90 8.41 -3.09 -8.53
CA LYS A 90 8.11 -4.07 -7.47
C LYS A 90 8.35 -3.47 -6.10
N ASN A 91 7.49 -3.86 -5.17
CA ASN A 91 7.57 -3.62 -3.74
C ASN A 91 7.91 -2.19 -3.28
N LYS A 92 7.71 -1.18 -4.14
CA LYS A 92 8.11 0.23 -3.94
C LYS A 92 7.65 0.78 -2.59
N ASN A 93 6.36 0.62 -2.28
CA ASN A 93 5.79 1.17 -1.06
C ASN A 93 6.22 0.38 0.17
N SER A 94 6.27 -0.95 0.07
CA SER A 94 6.67 -1.82 1.19
C SER A 94 8.12 -1.59 1.63
N LYS A 95 9.06 -1.34 0.69
CA LYS A 95 10.49 -1.08 1.01
C LYS A 95 10.67 0.07 2.01
N GLN A 96 9.75 1.04 2.01
CA GLN A 96 9.86 2.24 2.85
C GLN A 96 9.63 1.98 4.34
N ILE A 97 9.09 0.81 4.71
CA ILE A 97 8.82 0.44 6.12
C ILE A 97 9.71 -0.71 6.61
N TYR A 98 10.66 -1.20 5.81
CA TYR A 98 11.42 -2.40 6.16
C TYR A 98 12.24 -2.24 7.44
N ASP A 99 12.90 -1.08 7.61
CA ASP A 99 13.72 -0.80 8.79
C ASP A 99 12.87 -0.82 10.05
N GLN A 100 11.76 -0.07 10.04
CA GLN A 100 10.81 0.03 11.15
C GLN A 100 10.18 -1.34 11.48
N ALA A 101 9.76 -2.08 10.47
CA ALA A 101 9.17 -3.40 10.66
C ALA A 101 10.19 -4.39 11.24
N SER A 102 11.44 -4.37 10.76
CA SER A 102 12.52 -5.21 11.26
C SER A 102 12.85 -4.90 12.73
N GLU A 103 12.87 -3.63 13.13
CA GLU A 103 13.07 -3.20 14.52
C GLU A 103 11.98 -3.72 15.47
N LYS A 104 10.76 -3.92 14.97
CA LYS A 104 9.61 -4.47 15.71
C LYS A 104 9.38 -5.96 15.46
N ASN A 105 10.31 -6.65 14.81
CA ASN A 105 10.24 -8.08 14.46
C ASN A 105 9.07 -8.48 13.55
N PHE A 106 8.59 -7.60 12.68
CA PHE A 106 7.61 -7.90 11.65
C PHE A 106 8.29 -8.27 10.34
N ALA A 107 7.79 -9.34 9.69
CA ALA A 107 8.09 -9.58 8.29
C ALA A 107 7.25 -8.66 7.40
N VAL A 108 7.76 -8.31 6.21
CA VAL A 108 7.02 -7.53 5.23
C VAL A 108 6.93 -8.30 3.93
N LEU A 109 5.71 -8.68 3.56
CA LEU A 109 5.38 -9.44 2.37
C LEU A 109 4.69 -8.54 1.34
N SER A 110 5.30 -8.40 0.17
CA SER A 110 4.75 -7.70 -0.97
C SER A 110 4.40 -8.73 -2.05
N VAL A 111 3.13 -8.75 -2.49
CA VAL A 111 2.61 -9.76 -3.43
C VAL A 111 2.09 -9.09 -4.68
N SER A 112 2.58 -9.55 -5.83
CA SER A 112 2.09 -9.13 -7.15
C SER A 112 1.36 -10.28 -7.82
N ASN A 113 0.25 -9.98 -8.49
CA ASN A 113 -0.32 -10.89 -9.48
C ASN A 113 0.15 -10.49 -10.89
N GLU A 114 -0.31 -11.21 -11.92
CA GLU A 114 0.10 -10.95 -13.31
C GLU A 114 -0.60 -9.74 -13.97
N ILE A 115 -1.64 -9.18 -13.36
CA ILE A 115 -2.51 -8.15 -13.95
C ILE A 115 -2.00 -6.75 -13.54
N PRO A 116 -1.51 -5.92 -14.47
CA PRO A 116 -1.09 -4.56 -14.15
C PRO A 116 -2.31 -3.71 -13.78
N PHE A 117 -2.17 -2.87 -12.75
CA PHE A 117 -3.28 -2.03 -12.25
C PHE A 117 -4.59 -2.81 -12.03
N ASP A 118 -4.52 -4.09 -11.64
CA ASP A 118 -5.69 -4.89 -11.30
C ASP A 118 -6.63 -4.18 -10.31
N PHE A 119 -7.93 -4.21 -10.58
CA PHE A 119 -8.94 -3.64 -9.69
C PHE A 119 -9.53 -4.72 -8.79
N TYR A 120 -9.22 -6.00 -9.02
CA TYR A 120 -9.88 -7.15 -8.37
C TYR A 120 -11.38 -7.24 -8.71
N PHE A 121 -11.74 -6.92 -9.96
CA PHE A 121 -13.09 -7.13 -10.49
C PHE A 121 -13.60 -8.58 -10.36
N SER A 122 -12.70 -9.56 -10.23
CA SER A 122 -13.06 -10.96 -10.04
C SER A 122 -12.33 -11.59 -8.88
N LYS A 123 -12.99 -12.55 -8.22
CA LYS A 123 -12.38 -13.38 -7.18
C LYS A 123 -11.14 -14.14 -7.66
N LYS A 124 -11.03 -14.41 -8.97
CA LYS A 124 -9.91 -15.18 -9.55
C LYS A 124 -8.56 -14.50 -9.32
N SER A 125 -8.46 -13.19 -9.55
CA SER A 125 -7.17 -12.50 -9.42
C SER A 125 -6.77 -12.29 -7.96
N ALA A 126 -7.74 -11.97 -7.09
CA ALA A 126 -7.53 -11.94 -5.65
C ALA A 126 -7.11 -13.31 -5.08
N ARG A 127 -7.71 -14.40 -5.57
CA ARG A 127 -7.33 -15.77 -5.22
C ARG A 127 -5.91 -16.11 -5.66
N SER A 128 -5.47 -15.62 -6.83
CA SER A 128 -4.08 -15.79 -7.27
C SER A 128 -3.10 -15.22 -6.24
N SER A 129 -3.33 -13.99 -5.79
CA SER A 129 -2.55 -13.38 -4.72
C SER A 129 -2.66 -14.15 -3.40
N HIS A 130 -3.84 -14.66 -3.03
CA HIS A 130 -4.02 -15.48 -1.82
C HIS A 130 -3.22 -16.78 -1.85
N ILE A 131 -3.14 -17.44 -3.00
CA ILE A 131 -2.34 -18.66 -3.18
C ILE A 131 -0.87 -18.35 -2.94
N ILE A 132 -0.36 -17.24 -3.47
CA ILE A 132 1.02 -16.80 -3.25
C ILE A 132 1.26 -16.52 -1.76
N ILE A 133 0.36 -15.80 -1.10
CA ILE A 133 0.45 -15.54 0.35
C ILE A 133 0.56 -16.86 1.13
N ASN A 134 -0.36 -17.80 0.90
CA ASN A 134 -0.35 -19.12 1.56
C ASN A 134 0.96 -19.89 1.31
N GLN A 135 1.47 -19.88 0.07
CA GLN A 135 2.73 -20.52 -0.30
C GLN A 135 3.90 -19.91 0.47
N VAL A 136 3.98 -18.58 0.55
CA VAL A 136 5.04 -17.87 1.28
C VAL A 136 4.96 -18.18 2.77
N PHE A 137 3.78 -18.13 3.37
CA PHE A 137 3.60 -18.44 4.80
C PHE A 137 4.10 -19.85 5.13
N LYS A 138 3.78 -20.84 4.29
CA LYS A 138 4.28 -22.22 4.46
C LYS A 138 5.78 -22.33 4.21
N LYS A 139 6.29 -21.72 3.15
CA LYS A 139 7.69 -21.84 2.72
C LYS A 139 8.66 -21.26 3.74
N TYR A 140 8.30 -20.14 4.36
CA TYR A 140 9.15 -19.45 5.35
C TYR A 140 8.69 -19.64 6.79
N ASN A 141 7.68 -20.50 7.01
CA ASN A 141 7.08 -20.74 8.32
C ASN A 141 6.71 -19.43 9.04
N LEU A 142 6.07 -18.52 8.30
CA LEU A 142 5.63 -17.23 8.84
C LEU A 142 4.50 -17.44 9.84
N PRO A 143 4.48 -16.67 10.94
CA PRO A 143 3.39 -16.68 11.90
C PRO A 143 2.08 -16.24 11.22
N ASN A 144 0.99 -16.96 11.46
CA ASN A 144 -0.36 -16.51 11.13
C ASN A 144 -1.01 -15.87 12.37
N GLU A 145 -0.35 -14.86 12.90
CA GLU A 145 -0.80 -14.00 13.99
C GLU A 145 -0.34 -12.59 13.64
N ASN A 146 -1.07 -11.57 14.12
CA ASN A 146 -0.71 -10.17 13.92
C ASN A 146 -0.50 -9.82 12.43
N ILE A 147 -1.48 -10.17 11.59
CA ILE A 147 -1.45 -9.85 10.17
C ILE A 147 -2.04 -8.47 9.94
N PHE A 148 -1.31 -7.63 9.22
CA PHE A 148 -1.77 -6.29 8.84
C PHE A 148 -1.72 -6.13 7.35
N PHE A 149 -2.81 -5.66 6.75
CA PHE A 149 -2.78 -5.24 5.36
C PHE A 149 -2.51 -3.75 5.26
N ILE A 150 -1.64 -3.37 4.31
CA ILE A 150 -1.34 -1.97 4.01
C ILE A 150 -1.55 -1.75 2.51
N GLY A 151 -2.41 -0.78 2.18
CA GLY A 151 -2.71 -0.43 0.79
C GLY A 151 -2.67 1.09 0.54
N VAL A 152 -1.99 1.47 -0.53
CA VAL A 152 -1.80 2.84 -1.00
C VAL A 152 -2.53 3.03 -2.34
N GLY A 153 -3.38 4.05 -2.46
CA GLY A 153 -4.13 4.30 -3.69
C GLY A 153 -4.99 3.09 -4.09
N LEU A 154 -4.83 2.60 -5.33
CA LEU A 154 -5.56 1.43 -5.84
C LEU A 154 -5.31 0.16 -5.02
N SER A 155 -4.10 -0.03 -4.48
CA SER A 155 -3.84 -1.23 -3.64
C SER A 155 -4.63 -1.22 -2.33
N GLY A 156 -5.06 -0.03 -1.85
CA GLY A 156 -6.02 0.08 -0.74
C GLY A 156 -7.34 -0.61 -1.05
N HIS A 157 -7.90 -0.35 -2.24
CA HIS A 157 -9.09 -1.06 -2.72
C HIS A 157 -8.87 -2.58 -2.78
N ARG A 158 -7.72 -3.03 -3.32
CA ARG A 158 -7.42 -4.47 -3.45
C ARG A 158 -7.37 -5.18 -2.11
N VAL A 159 -6.79 -4.54 -1.09
CA VAL A 159 -6.79 -5.06 0.28
C VAL A 159 -8.22 -5.32 0.75
N MET A 160 -9.11 -4.33 0.56
CA MET A 160 -10.51 -4.43 0.99
C MET A 160 -11.25 -5.55 0.25
N LYS A 161 -11.10 -5.65 -1.08
CA LYS A 161 -11.71 -6.74 -1.87
C LYS A 161 -11.11 -8.10 -1.57
N HIS A 162 -9.81 -8.18 -1.30
CA HIS A 162 -9.17 -9.44 -0.92
C HIS A 162 -9.82 -9.98 0.36
N ILE A 163 -9.95 -9.15 1.39
CA ILE A 163 -10.56 -9.53 2.68
C ILE A 163 -12.01 -9.99 2.49
N GLU A 164 -12.80 -9.22 1.73
CA GLU A 164 -14.18 -9.57 1.39
C GLU A 164 -14.26 -10.95 0.74
N PHE A 165 -13.55 -11.16 -0.37
CA PHE A 165 -13.58 -12.42 -1.10
C PHE A 165 -13.11 -13.61 -0.25
N MET A 166 -12.11 -13.41 0.62
CA MET A 166 -11.62 -14.49 1.48
C MET A 166 -12.63 -14.88 2.57
N LYS A 167 -13.40 -13.92 3.08
CA LYS A 167 -14.48 -14.16 4.04
C LYS A 167 -15.68 -14.87 3.41
N GLU A 168 -16.08 -14.48 2.21
CA GLU A 168 -17.24 -15.07 1.53
C GLU A 168 -17.04 -16.55 1.16
N ASP A 169 -15.85 -16.90 0.65
CA ASP A 169 -15.60 -18.23 0.08
C ASP A 169 -15.08 -19.25 1.11
N ASN A 170 -14.83 -18.83 2.36
CA ASN A 170 -14.35 -19.68 3.47
C ASN A 170 -13.16 -20.60 3.08
N TYR A 171 -12.10 -20.02 2.52
CA TYR A 171 -10.88 -20.76 2.17
C TYR A 171 -10.25 -21.46 3.38
N GLY A 172 -9.63 -22.63 3.17
CA GLY A 172 -9.00 -23.40 4.26
C GLY A 172 -7.77 -22.74 4.92
N PHE A 173 -7.15 -21.77 4.24
CA PHE A 173 -6.14 -20.89 4.85
C PHE A 173 -6.75 -19.49 4.97
N GLN A 174 -6.97 -19.06 6.22
CA GLN A 174 -7.47 -17.73 6.58
C GLN A 174 -6.39 -16.97 7.33
N LEU A 175 -6.21 -15.70 7.01
CA LEU A 175 -5.26 -14.82 7.69
C LEU A 175 -5.88 -14.31 9.00
N ASN A 176 -5.13 -14.37 10.09
CA ASN A 176 -5.52 -13.78 11.37
C ASN A 176 -5.21 -12.28 11.36
N ILE A 177 -6.02 -11.53 10.61
CA ILE A 177 -5.89 -10.09 10.41
C ILE A 177 -6.25 -9.35 11.70
N GLN A 178 -5.36 -8.46 12.15
CA GLN A 178 -5.59 -7.58 13.29
C GLN A 178 -5.91 -6.15 12.85
N GLY A 179 -5.36 -5.70 11.71
CA GLY A 179 -5.61 -4.36 11.23
C GLY A 179 -5.42 -4.14 9.74
N ILE A 180 -5.99 -3.03 9.30
CA ILE A 180 -5.98 -2.55 7.92
C ILE A 180 -5.51 -1.10 7.92
N VAL A 181 -4.55 -0.80 7.04
CA VAL A 181 -4.06 0.56 6.80
C VAL A 181 -4.36 0.93 5.35
N VAL A 182 -5.14 1.99 5.15
CA VAL A 182 -5.42 2.54 3.82
C VAL A 182 -4.85 3.95 3.71
N CYS A 183 -4.15 4.23 2.61
CA CYS A 183 -3.49 5.50 2.38
C CYS A 183 -3.95 6.09 1.05
N ASN A 184 -4.71 7.19 1.11
CA ASN A 184 -5.23 7.90 -0.04
C ASN A 184 -5.93 6.98 -1.07
N ALA A 185 -6.64 5.96 -0.56
CA ALA A 185 -7.23 4.88 -1.33
C ALA A 185 -8.56 5.29 -1.97
N VAL A 186 -8.83 4.78 -3.18
CA VAL A 186 -10.16 4.86 -3.81
C VAL A 186 -11.02 3.75 -3.22
N LEU A 187 -12.19 4.06 -2.70
CA LEU A 187 -13.06 3.05 -2.07
C LEU A 187 -14.50 3.08 -2.60
N ASP A 188 -14.95 4.23 -3.11
CA ASP A 188 -16.26 4.42 -3.72
C ASP A 188 -16.13 4.56 -5.25
N TRP A 189 -16.37 3.47 -5.96
CA TRP A 189 -16.23 3.41 -7.41
C TRP A 189 -17.37 4.10 -8.17
N ALA A 190 -18.54 4.26 -7.56
CA ALA A 190 -19.61 5.05 -8.15
C ALA A 190 -19.21 6.54 -8.18
N SER A 191 -18.73 7.06 -7.05
CA SER A 191 -18.16 8.40 -6.95
C SER A 191 -16.97 8.57 -7.88
N GLU A 192 -16.02 7.64 -7.89
CA GLU A 192 -14.82 7.72 -8.74
C GLU A 192 -15.15 7.79 -10.24
N TRP A 193 -16.13 7.00 -10.70
CA TRP A 193 -16.57 7.07 -12.09
C TRP A 193 -17.09 8.47 -12.46
N TYR A 194 -17.86 9.12 -11.58
CA TYR A 194 -18.34 10.50 -11.83
C TYR A 194 -17.21 11.54 -11.80
N LYS A 195 -16.18 11.35 -10.97
CA LYS A 195 -14.96 12.17 -10.98
C LYS A 195 -14.28 12.07 -12.36
N PHE A 196 -14.09 10.85 -12.86
CA PHE A 196 -13.51 10.63 -14.19
C PHE A 196 -14.38 11.15 -15.35
N ASP A 197 -15.70 10.99 -15.28
CA ASP A 197 -16.62 11.56 -16.28
C ASP A 197 -16.48 13.09 -16.35
N ARG A 198 -16.46 13.75 -15.18
CA ARG A 198 -16.24 15.20 -15.11
C ARG A 198 -14.89 15.60 -15.72
N GLU A 199 -13.83 14.85 -15.46
CA GLU A 199 -12.51 15.11 -16.07
C GLU A 199 -12.54 14.97 -17.60
N LYS A 200 -13.17 13.91 -18.13
CA LYS A 200 -13.36 13.72 -19.57
C LYS A 200 -14.15 14.86 -20.21
N ARG A 201 -15.19 15.38 -19.54
CA ARG A 201 -15.98 16.52 -20.03
C ARG A 201 -15.20 17.83 -20.02
N ASN A 202 -14.34 18.04 -19.03
CA ASN A 202 -13.58 19.29 -18.90
C ASN A 202 -12.32 19.34 -19.77
N GLN A 203 -11.74 18.19 -20.13
CA GLN A 203 -10.57 18.06 -21.02
C GLN A 203 -9.35 18.89 -20.59
N ARG A 204 -9.18 19.12 -19.28
CA ARG A 204 -8.11 19.98 -18.73
C ARG A 204 -6.84 19.21 -18.35
N ASN A 205 -6.98 17.94 -18.00
CA ASN A 205 -5.91 17.09 -17.50
C ASN A 205 -5.56 16.00 -18.51
N ASN A 206 -4.49 15.25 -18.26
CA ASN A 206 -4.20 14.03 -18.99
C ASN A 206 -5.38 13.04 -18.82
N LEU A 207 -6.00 12.66 -19.95
CA LEU A 207 -7.19 11.82 -19.95
C LEU A 207 -6.88 10.31 -19.99
N TRP A 208 -5.62 9.90 -19.95
CA TRP A 208 -5.25 8.47 -19.98
C TRP A 208 -5.93 7.70 -18.85
N GLU A 209 -5.77 8.13 -17.59
CA GLU A 209 -6.34 7.45 -16.43
C GLU A 209 -7.88 7.51 -16.42
N PRO A 210 -8.55 8.66 -16.62
CA PRO A 210 -10.01 8.70 -16.75
C PRO A 210 -10.55 7.80 -17.86
N THR A 211 -9.87 7.72 -19.01
CA THR A 211 -10.30 6.87 -20.13
C THR A 211 -10.10 5.39 -19.81
N PHE A 212 -8.94 5.03 -19.29
CA PHE A 212 -8.61 3.67 -18.86
C PHE A 212 -9.57 3.18 -17.78
N ALA A 213 -9.70 3.92 -16.67
CA ALA A 213 -10.48 3.49 -15.53
C ALA A 213 -11.98 3.39 -15.86
N THR A 214 -12.54 4.37 -16.59
CA THR A 214 -13.96 4.28 -16.99
C THR A 214 -14.22 3.13 -17.95
N TYR A 215 -13.31 2.84 -18.89
CA TYR A 215 -13.42 1.66 -19.74
C TYR A 215 -13.41 0.36 -18.92
N MET A 216 -12.48 0.22 -17.97
CA MET A 216 -12.37 -0.96 -17.13
C MET A 216 -13.62 -1.13 -16.26
N LEU A 217 -14.07 -0.07 -15.59
CA LEU A 217 -15.28 -0.08 -14.77
C LEU A 217 -16.50 -0.45 -15.60
N GLU A 218 -16.73 0.21 -16.74
CA GLU A 218 -17.92 -0.03 -17.56
C GLU A 218 -17.93 -1.43 -18.18
N THR A 219 -16.77 -1.96 -18.55
CA THR A 219 -16.61 -3.30 -19.12
C THR A 219 -16.85 -4.38 -18.06
N HIS A 220 -16.32 -4.22 -16.85
CA HIS A 220 -16.38 -5.25 -15.81
C HIS A 220 -17.61 -5.16 -14.92
N LEU A 221 -18.20 -3.97 -14.79
CA LEU A 221 -19.42 -3.71 -14.03
C LEU A 221 -20.64 -3.58 -14.94
N ASN A 222 -20.54 -3.94 -16.22
CA ASN A 222 -21.64 -4.01 -17.19
C ASN A 222 -22.47 -2.71 -17.32
N GLY A 223 -21.85 -1.54 -17.18
CA GLY A 223 -22.55 -0.27 -17.26
C GLY A 223 -21.85 0.86 -16.51
N THR A 224 -22.54 1.99 -16.41
CA THR A 224 -22.19 3.19 -15.63
C THR A 224 -22.93 3.16 -14.28
N PRO A 225 -22.56 3.99 -13.28
CA PRO A 225 -23.32 4.09 -12.03
C PRO A 225 -24.78 4.52 -12.24
N LYS A 226 -25.10 5.16 -13.39
CA LYS A 226 -26.46 5.60 -13.70
C LYS A 226 -27.38 4.45 -14.12
N ASN A 227 -26.87 3.46 -14.85
CA ASN A 227 -27.69 2.37 -15.41
C ASN A 227 -27.43 1.00 -14.78
N ASN A 228 -26.33 0.84 -14.03
CA ASN A 228 -26.08 -0.32 -13.19
C ASN A 228 -25.47 0.07 -11.83
N PRO A 229 -26.19 0.84 -10.98
CA PRO A 229 -25.67 1.33 -9.70
C PRO A 229 -25.22 0.20 -8.76
N ASP A 230 -26.00 -0.88 -8.65
CA ASP A 230 -25.72 -2.01 -7.77
C ASP A 230 -24.34 -2.62 -8.05
N GLY A 231 -23.96 -2.75 -9.34
CA GLY A 231 -22.64 -3.26 -9.71
C GLY A 231 -21.47 -2.40 -9.19
N TYR A 232 -21.67 -1.09 -9.01
CA TYR A 232 -20.67 -0.21 -8.41
C TYR A 232 -20.71 -0.25 -6.88
N TYR A 233 -21.89 -0.42 -6.28
CA TYR A 233 -22.04 -0.53 -4.82
C TYR A 233 -21.40 -1.83 -4.31
N ASP A 234 -21.76 -2.97 -4.93
CA ASP A 234 -21.18 -4.29 -4.63
C ASP A 234 -19.66 -4.32 -4.84
N PHE A 235 -19.18 -3.56 -5.82
CA PHE A 235 -17.75 -3.48 -6.09
C PHE A 235 -17.00 -2.55 -5.13
N SER A 236 -17.67 -1.60 -4.49
CA SER A 236 -17.06 -0.62 -3.59
C SER A 236 -16.90 -1.19 -2.18
N ALA A 237 -15.81 -0.82 -1.48
CA ALA A 237 -15.66 -1.19 -0.07
C ALA A 237 -16.63 -0.39 0.82
N TYR A 238 -16.96 0.81 0.35
CA TYR A 238 -17.93 1.76 0.90
C TYR A 238 -18.45 2.60 -0.28
N SER A 239 -19.72 2.98 -0.30
CA SER A 239 -20.21 3.98 -1.26
C SER A 239 -21.13 4.98 -0.59
N TYR A 240 -20.89 6.27 -0.86
CA TYR A 240 -21.77 7.34 -0.36
C TYR A 240 -23.19 7.23 -0.92
N PHE A 241 -23.34 6.61 -2.11
CA PHE A 241 -24.61 6.46 -2.78
C PHE A 241 -25.37 5.19 -2.39
N ASP A 242 -24.73 4.24 -1.71
CA ASP A 242 -25.38 3.02 -1.24
C ASP A 242 -26.00 3.24 0.14
N GLU A 243 -27.32 3.27 0.23
CA GLU A 243 -28.04 3.44 1.50
C GLU A 243 -27.84 2.25 2.45
N LYS A 244 -27.43 1.08 1.95
CA LYS A 244 -27.27 -0.13 2.77
C LYS A 244 -25.84 -0.32 3.27
N ASN A 245 -24.85 0.09 2.49
CA ASN A 245 -23.41 -0.09 2.75
C ASN A 245 -23.07 -1.49 3.30
N GLU A 246 -23.64 -2.54 2.69
CA GLU A 246 -23.57 -3.90 3.25
C GLU A 246 -22.14 -4.46 3.34
N ASN A 247 -21.21 -3.93 2.54
CA ASN A 247 -19.80 -4.36 2.51
C ASN A 247 -19.04 -3.97 3.79
N ILE A 248 -19.54 -3.02 4.57
CA ILE A 248 -18.92 -2.59 5.84
C ILE A 248 -18.78 -3.76 6.82
N LYS A 249 -19.71 -4.72 6.79
CA LYS A 249 -19.71 -5.93 7.64
C LYS A 249 -18.42 -6.75 7.53
N PHE A 250 -17.69 -6.65 6.42
CA PHE A 250 -16.45 -7.38 6.24
C PHE A 250 -15.29 -6.80 7.06
N TYR A 251 -15.37 -5.54 7.51
CA TYR A 251 -14.24 -4.85 8.11
C TYR A 251 -14.45 -4.44 9.58
N THR A 252 -15.65 -4.63 10.14
CA THR A 252 -16.00 -4.21 11.51
C THR A 252 -15.17 -4.88 12.62
N SER A 253 -14.56 -6.03 12.34
CA SER A 253 -13.75 -6.78 13.31
C SER A 253 -12.29 -6.33 13.40
N TYR A 254 -11.84 -5.41 12.55
CA TYR A 254 -10.43 -5.04 12.41
C TYR A 254 -10.16 -3.63 12.93
N ALA A 255 -8.94 -3.41 13.43
CA ALA A 255 -8.46 -2.04 13.57
C ALA A 255 -8.27 -1.43 12.18
N VAL A 256 -8.81 -0.23 11.93
CA VAL A 256 -8.72 0.43 10.62
C VAL A 256 -8.14 1.82 10.79
N ARG A 257 -6.99 2.05 10.15
CA ARG A 257 -6.37 3.38 10.11
C ARG A 257 -6.32 3.91 8.68
N ALA A 258 -6.88 5.10 8.47
CA ALA A 258 -6.84 5.79 7.20
C ALA A 258 -5.88 6.98 7.25
N TYR A 259 -5.03 7.11 6.22
CA TYR A 259 -4.19 8.27 5.99
C TYR A 259 -4.69 9.04 4.78
N ILE A 260 -4.98 10.33 4.95
CA ILE A 260 -5.49 11.20 3.88
C ILE A 260 -4.58 12.42 3.67
N GLU A 261 -4.46 12.87 2.43
CA GLU A 261 -3.83 14.15 2.08
C GLU A 261 -4.76 14.92 1.13
N PRO A 262 -5.67 15.76 1.67
CA PRO A 262 -6.66 16.45 0.86
C PRO A 262 -6.04 17.41 -0.17
N ALA A 263 -4.93 18.08 0.18
CA ALA A 263 -4.17 19.02 -0.67
C ALA A 263 -5.06 19.93 -1.55
N ILE A 264 -6.15 20.48 -0.99
CA ILE A 264 -7.25 21.07 -1.76
C ILE A 264 -6.81 22.25 -2.65
N LYS A 265 -5.86 23.06 -2.18
CA LYS A 265 -5.32 24.20 -2.95
C LYS A 265 -4.52 23.74 -4.18
N TYR A 266 -3.72 22.68 -4.03
CA TYR A 266 -2.97 22.08 -5.13
C TYR A 266 -3.91 21.57 -6.22
N TRP A 267 -4.91 20.76 -5.83
CA TRP A 267 -5.85 20.14 -6.76
C TRP A 267 -6.71 21.18 -7.49
N LEU A 268 -7.14 22.22 -6.78
CA LEU A 268 -7.88 23.32 -7.40
C LEU A 268 -7.01 24.08 -8.41
N LYS A 269 -5.83 24.55 -8.02
CA LYS A 269 -5.02 25.42 -8.87
C LYS A 269 -4.39 24.70 -10.05
N LYS A 270 -3.90 23.48 -9.85
CA LYS A 270 -3.15 22.75 -10.88
C LYS A 270 -4.06 21.95 -11.82
N HIS A 271 -5.17 21.44 -11.30
CA HIS A 271 -6.01 20.47 -12.01
C HIS A 271 -7.49 20.86 -12.11
N LEU A 272 -7.90 21.99 -11.48
CA LEU A 272 -9.30 22.42 -11.36
C LEU A 272 -10.21 21.31 -10.80
N LYS A 273 -9.64 20.51 -9.90
CA LYS A 273 -10.33 19.50 -9.11
C LYS A 273 -10.92 20.14 -7.85
N THR A 274 -12.16 19.79 -7.58
CA THR A 274 -12.93 20.17 -6.39
C THR A 274 -12.58 19.26 -5.22
N MET A 275 -13.11 19.57 -4.04
CA MET A 275 -12.96 18.70 -2.87
C MET A 275 -13.57 17.31 -3.09
N TYR A 276 -14.60 17.19 -3.93
CA TYR A 276 -15.26 15.93 -4.27
C TYR A 276 -14.49 15.11 -5.31
N ASP A 277 -13.50 15.70 -5.99
CA ASP A 277 -12.59 14.97 -6.89
C ASP A 277 -11.39 14.36 -6.12
N ASN A 278 -11.44 14.35 -4.78
CA ASN A 278 -10.42 13.77 -3.91
C ASN A 278 -10.89 12.40 -3.35
N ASN A 279 -9.95 11.59 -2.84
CA ASN A 279 -10.24 10.29 -2.21
C ASN A 279 -10.54 10.41 -0.70
N SER A 280 -10.29 11.58 -0.10
CA SER A 280 -10.55 11.85 1.31
C SER A 280 -11.99 11.58 1.73
N PRO A 281 -13.04 11.99 0.96
CA PRO A 281 -14.43 11.67 1.31
C PRO A 281 -14.68 10.15 1.43
N ASP A 282 -14.12 9.35 0.53
CA ASP A 282 -14.27 7.90 0.54
C ASP A 282 -13.73 7.27 1.85
N MET A 283 -12.53 7.67 2.28
CA MET A 283 -11.92 7.13 3.51
C MET A 283 -12.61 7.62 4.78
N VAL A 284 -13.01 8.89 4.82
CA VAL A 284 -13.78 9.43 5.95
C VAL A 284 -15.14 8.75 6.04
N GLY A 285 -15.80 8.51 4.90
CA GLY A 285 -17.06 7.77 4.83
C GLY A 285 -16.92 6.32 5.31
N LEU A 286 -15.89 5.60 4.85
CA LEU A 286 -15.59 4.25 5.34
C LEU A 286 -15.47 4.21 6.88
N LEU A 287 -14.69 5.11 7.48
CA LEU A 287 -14.51 5.13 8.93
C LEU A 287 -15.82 5.46 9.66
N ALA A 288 -16.60 6.42 9.15
CA ALA A 288 -17.89 6.77 9.73
C ALA A 288 -18.86 5.58 9.72
N GLU A 289 -18.97 4.86 8.61
CA GLU A 289 -19.82 3.66 8.53
C GLU A 289 -19.32 2.53 9.43
N LEU A 290 -18.00 2.37 9.59
CA LEU A 290 -17.44 1.40 10.52
C LEU A 290 -17.80 1.74 11.98
N GLU A 291 -17.71 3.00 12.38
CA GLU A 291 -18.11 3.46 13.71
C GLU A 291 -19.61 3.30 13.94
N LEU A 292 -20.45 3.65 12.95
CA LEU A 292 -21.89 3.43 12.99
C LEU A 292 -22.26 1.93 13.12
N ALA A 293 -21.45 1.05 12.54
CA ALA A 293 -21.56 -0.40 12.66
C ALA A 293 -20.95 -0.96 13.97
N GLY A 294 -20.47 -0.10 14.88
CA GLY A 294 -19.95 -0.46 16.21
C GLY A 294 -18.48 -0.81 16.26
N ASN A 295 -17.69 -0.49 15.23
CA ASN A 295 -16.24 -0.64 15.28
C ASN A 295 -15.61 0.57 16.00
N GLU A 296 -15.09 0.36 17.21
CA GLU A 296 -14.44 1.40 18.03
C GLU A 296 -12.93 1.54 17.76
N LYS A 297 -12.38 0.78 16.79
CA LYS A 297 -10.94 0.71 16.48
C LYS A 297 -10.60 1.40 15.16
N THR A 298 -11.21 2.56 14.91
CA THR A 298 -11.00 3.39 13.73
C THR A 298 -10.10 4.57 14.04
N GLU A 299 -9.25 4.97 13.09
CA GLU A 299 -8.41 6.16 13.25
C GLU A 299 -8.17 6.87 11.92
N LEU A 300 -8.29 8.20 11.94
CA LEU A 300 -8.01 9.06 10.79
C LEU A 300 -6.77 9.91 11.04
N ILE A 301 -5.78 9.80 10.15
CA ILE A 301 -4.61 10.67 10.13
C ILE A 301 -4.70 11.60 8.91
N VAL A 302 -4.80 12.90 9.16
CA VAL A 302 -4.86 13.92 8.11
C VAL A 302 -3.49 14.57 7.94
N LEU A 303 -2.84 14.31 6.81
CA LEU A 303 -1.59 14.99 6.45
C LEU A 303 -1.90 16.38 5.88
N GLN A 304 -1.21 17.38 6.42
CA GLN A 304 -1.30 18.77 5.97
C GLN A 304 0.03 19.15 5.30
N PRO A 305 0.14 18.96 3.97
CA PRO A 305 1.35 19.34 3.27
C PRO A 305 1.49 20.86 3.23
N GLU A 306 2.73 21.34 3.10
CA GLU A 306 2.97 22.72 2.73
C GLU A 306 2.28 23.04 1.39
N ASP A 307 1.84 24.30 1.25
CA ASP A 307 1.24 24.82 0.02
C ASP A 307 2.31 25.02 -1.08
N ASN A 308 2.94 23.93 -1.50
CA ASN A 308 3.96 23.92 -2.55
C ASN A 308 3.45 23.24 -3.82
N GLU A 309 3.11 24.05 -4.82
CA GLU A 309 2.57 23.60 -6.11
C GLU A 309 3.60 22.84 -6.99
N SER A 310 4.90 22.99 -6.71
CA SER A 310 5.96 22.27 -7.42
C SER A 310 6.04 20.81 -6.99
N GLN A 311 5.62 20.48 -5.77
CA GLN A 311 5.61 19.10 -5.29
C GLN A 311 4.40 18.35 -5.86
N LYS A 312 4.64 17.25 -6.57
CA LYS A 312 3.55 16.42 -7.11
C LYS A 312 2.75 15.79 -5.95
N LYS A 313 1.42 15.87 -6.01
CA LYS A 313 0.51 15.21 -5.06
C LYS A 313 -0.16 14.01 -5.73
N ASN A 314 -0.12 12.86 -5.07
CA ASN A 314 -0.73 11.58 -5.46
C ASN A 314 -0.62 10.58 -4.28
N PRO A 315 -1.23 9.39 -4.34
CA PRO A 315 -1.15 8.43 -3.25
C PRO A 315 0.27 8.04 -2.82
N ASP A 316 1.22 7.92 -3.75
CA ASP A 316 2.62 7.62 -3.41
C ASP A 316 3.25 8.77 -2.62
N SER A 317 3.02 10.04 -3.00
CA SER A 317 3.58 11.16 -2.25
C SER A 317 2.96 11.28 -0.85
N THR A 318 1.70 10.87 -0.70
CA THR A 318 1.06 10.77 0.61
C THR A 318 1.73 9.66 1.43
N TRP A 319 1.97 8.50 0.84
CA TRP A 319 2.69 7.41 1.49
C TRP A 319 4.10 7.83 1.91
N ASP A 320 4.85 8.51 1.04
CA ASP A 320 6.19 9.02 1.33
C ASP A 320 6.20 10.00 2.53
N ALA A 321 5.10 10.72 2.76
CA ALA A 321 4.98 11.72 3.83
C ALA A 321 4.56 11.15 5.20
N ILE A 322 4.05 9.91 5.27
CA ILE A 322 3.65 9.28 6.54
C ILE A 322 4.88 8.98 7.39
N ASN A 323 4.81 9.28 8.68
CA ASN A 323 5.80 8.86 9.66
C ASN A 323 5.76 7.33 9.86
N LYS A 324 6.76 6.61 9.33
CA LYS A 324 6.80 5.14 9.40
C LYS A 324 7.08 4.60 10.80
N ASN A 325 7.79 5.36 11.64
CA ASN A 325 8.03 4.97 13.03
C ASN A 325 6.71 4.98 13.82
N GLU A 326 5.91 6.03 13.64
CA GLU A 326 4.58 6.13 14.27
C GLU A 326 3.64 5.03 13.76
N LEU A 327 3.63 4.78 12.44
CA LEU A 327 2.83 3.71 11.86
C LEU A 327 3.20 2.33 12.42
N ILE A 328 4.49 2.00 12.54
CA ILE A 328 4.88 0.69 13.08
C ILE A 328 4.57 0.58 14.57
N ASP A 329 4.66 1.68 15.32
CA ASP A 329 4.27 1.69 16.74
C ASP A 329 2.77 1.42 16.89
N TRP A 330 1.91 2.02 16.06
CA TRP A 330 0.49 1.70 16.05
C TRP A 330 0.23 0.23 15.71
N ILE A 331 0.88 -0.30 14.66
CA ILE A 331 0.76 -1.72 14.28
C ILE A 331 1.16 -2.62 15.46
N ASN A 332 2.28 -2.32 16.11
CA ASN A 332 2.76 -3.09 17.24
C ASN A 332 1.77 -3.07 18.42
N ASN A 333 1.15 -1.92 18.71
CA ASN A 333 0.15 -1.79 19.78
C ASN A 333 -1.14 -2.57 19.51
N GLN A 334 -1.51 -2.79 18.24
CA GLN A 334 -2.64 -3.67 17.89
C GLN A 334 -2.28 -5.16 17.97
N SER A 335 -1.01 -5.48 18.20
CA SER A 335 -0.45 -6.85 18.23
C SER A 335 -0.07 -7.30 19.64
N GLU A 336 -0.42 -6.50 20.65
CA GLU A 336 -0.27 -6.76 22.09
C GLU A 336 -1.65 -7.08 22.67
#